data_AF-A0A920P109-F1
#
_entry.id   AF-A0A920P109-F1
#
_cell.length_a   1.000
_cell.length_b   1.000
_cell.length_c   1.000
_cell.angle_alpha   90.00
_cell.angle_beta   90.00
_cell.angle_gamma   90.00
#
_symmetry.space_group_name_H-M   'P 1'
#
loop_
_entity.id
_entity.type
_entity.pdbx_description
1 polymer ?
#
loop_
_entity_poly.entity_id
_entity_poly.type
_entity_poly.pdbx_seq_one_letter_code
_entity_poly.pdbx_strand_id
1 'polypeptide(L)'
;MSSLYSTIFSVFGYIILGFILKKINIIPDYITNKFNFICFNILLPIALISNFWRIKFPEIILFELLLVFFGSGIIIFIIGFFFSKKIFNFKTDDSALFGLGSCFGNSVAFGIPFMYSILGPINSMPYMVLVLFHGLIHFTYATLIIEGYRNREKQTF
;
A
#
# COMPACT_ATOMS: atom_id res chain seq x y z
N MET A 1 16.58 -21.02 8.73
CA MET A 1 16.41 -19.56 8.82
C MET A 1 16.86 -18.96 7.50
N SER A 2 15.95 -18.81 6.52
CA SER A 2 16.26 -18.00 5.34
C SER A 2 16.61 -16.60 5.85
N SER A 3 17.78 -16.08 5.47
CA SER A 3 18.17 -14.73 5.89
C SER A 3 17.13 -13.75 5.38
N LEU A 4 16.78 -12.72 6.16
CA LEU A 4 15.81 -11.70 5.78
C LEU A 4 16.12 -11.11 4.39
N TYR A 5 17.41 -11.00 4.06
CA TYR A 5 17.92 -10.66 2.73
C TYR A 5 17.46 -11.61 1.62
N SER A 6 17.49 -12.93 1.83
CA SER A 6 17.03 -13.90 0.83
C SER A 6 15.54 -13.80 0.54
N THR A 7 14.72 -13.52 1.56
CA THR A 7 13.28 -13.28 1.40
C THR A 7 13.02 -12.01 0.58
N ILE A 8 13.65 -10.90 0.95
CA ILE A 8 13.56 -9.63 0.21
C ILE A 8 13.98 -9.88 -1.24
N PHE A 9 15.16 -10.47 -1.44
CA PHE A 9 15.71 -10.72 -2.77
C PHE A 9 14.79 -11.58 -3.64
N SER A 10 14.14 -12.60 -3.07
CA SER A 10 13.20 -13.44 -3.80
C SER A 10 12.01 -12.64 -4.32
N VAL A 11 11.36 -11.85 -3.46
CA VAL A 11 10.16 -11.08 -3.85
C VAL A 11 10.51 -10.00 -4.88
N PHE A 12 11.56 -9.21 -4.65
CA PHE A 12 12.02 -8.21 -5.61
C PHE A 12 12.56 -8.85 -6.89
N GLY A 13 13.16 -10.03 -6.80
CA GLY A 13 13.65 -10.82 -7.92
C GLY A 13 12.52 -11.18 -8.89
N TYR A 14 11.37 -11.64 -8.39
CA TYR A 14 10.20 -11.90 -9.24
C TYR A 14 9.66 -10.64 -9.93
N ILE A 15 9.66 -9.49 -9.23
CA ILE A 15 9.24 -8.20 -9.80
C ILE A 15 10.18 -7.79 -10.94
N ILE A 16 11.49 -7.86 -10.71
CA ILE A 16 12.53 -7.52 -11.70
C ILE A 16 12.45 -8.46 -12.90
N LEU A 17 12.28 -9.77 -12.68
CA LEU A 17 12.09 -10.74 -13.76
C LEU A 17 10.86 -10.42 -14.60
N GLY A 18 9.72 -10.13 -13.97
CA GLY A 18 8.50 -9.72 -14.67
C GLY A 18 8.71 -8.45 -15.51
N PHE A 19 9.41 -7.46 -14.96
CA PHE A 19 9.78 -6.24 -15.68
C PHE A 19 10.69 -6.52 -16.87
N ILE A 20 11.74 -7.34 -16.70
CA ILE A 20 12.67 -7.72 -17.77
C ILE A 20 11.92 -8.44 -18.87
N LEU A 21 11.11 -9.46 -18.54
CA LEU A 21 10.30 -10.23 -19.48
C LEU A 21 9.38 -9.35 -20.32
N LYS A 22 8.78 -8.32 -19.69
CA LYS A 22 7.97 -7.34 -20.41
C LYS A 22 8.82 -6.43 -21.29
N LYS A 23 9.97 -5.95 -20.78
CA LYS A 23 10.88 -5.04 -21.50
C LYS A 23 11.46 -5.68 -22.77
N ILE A 24 11.72 -6.99 -22.75
CA ILE A 24 12.21 -7.74 -23.90
C ILE A 24 11.08 -8.22 -24.85
N ASN A 25 9.83 -7.82 -24.60
CA ASN A 25 8.65 -8.11 -25.43
C ASN A 25 8.46 -9.60 -25.78
N ILE A 26 8.93 -10.52 -24.93
CA ILE A 26 8.73 -11.97 -25.14
C ILE A 26 7.25 -12.34 -25.01
N ILE A 27 6.51 -11.64 -24.16
CA ILE A 27 5.10 -11.92 -23.89
C ILE A 27 4.22 -10.93 -24.66
N PRO A 28 3.36 -11.40 -25.59
CA PRO A 28 2.43 -10.55 -26.30
C PRO A 28 1.50 -9.74 -25.37
N ASP A 29 1.23 -8.49 -25.73
CA ASP A 29 0.38 -7.58 -24.92
C ASP A 29 -1.00 -8.15 -24.62
N TYR A 30 -1.60 -8.87 -25.56
CA TYR A 30 -2.90 -9.51 -25.38
C TYR A 30 -2.91 -10.48 -24.18
N ILE A 31 -1.83 -11.26 -23.99
CA ILE A 31 -1.69 -12.18 -22.87
C ILE A 31 -1.51 -11.39 -21.58
N THR A 32 -0.63 -10.37 -21.59
CA THR A 32 -0.42 -9.50 -20.42
C THR A 32 -1.71 -8.83 -19.97
N ASN A 33 -2.52 -8.32 -20.91
CA ASN A 33 -3.77 -7.64 -20.61
C ASN A 33 -4.81 -8.59 -20.00
N LYS A 34 -4.97 -9.78 -20.56
CA LYS A 34 -5.86 -10.82 -19.98
C LYS A 34 -5.39 -11.25 -18.61
N PHE A 35 -4.08 -11.46 -18.43
CA PHE A 35 -3.51 -11.86 -17.16
C PHE A 35 -3.72 -10.77 -16.09
N ASN A 36 -3.43 -9.51 -16.42
CA ASN A 36 -3.69 -8.37 -15.54
C ASN A 36 -5.18 -8.30 -15.16
N PHE A 37 -6.08 -8.45 -16.12
CA PHE A 37 -7.51 -8.44 -15.85
C PHE A 37 -7.90 -9.52 -14.83
N ILE A 38 -7.43 -10.76 -15.00
CA ILE A 38 -7.71 -11.86 -14.07
C ILE A 38 -7.09 -11.58 -12.69
N CYS A 39 -5.82 -11.14 -12.66
CA CYS A 39 -5.11 -10.88 -11.41
C CYS A 39 -5.78 -9.79 -10.58
N PHE A 40 -6.11 -8.65 -11.19
CA PHE A 40 -6.64 -7.50 -10.46
C PHE A 40 -8.14 -7.59 -10.17
N ASN A 41 -8.94 -8.20 -11.06
CA ASN A 41 -10.40 -8.24 -10.88
C ASN A 41 -10.91 -9.53 -10.21
N ILE A 42 -10.14 -10.61 -10.22
CA ILE A 42 -10.57 -11.90 -9.66
C ILE A 42 -9.65 -12.35 -8.54
N LEU A 43 -8.36 -12.56 -8.83
CA LEU A 43 -7.43 -13.16 -7.87
C LEU A 43 -7.16 -12.26 -6.66
N LEU A 44 -6.96 -10.95 -6.89
CA LEU A 44 -6.68 -10.00 -5.81
C LEU A 44 -7.87 -9.83 -4.86
N PRO A 45 -9.13 -9.68 -5.33
CA PRO A 45 -10.30 -9.71 -4.45
C PRO A 45 -10.44 -11.02 -3.66
N ILE A 46 -10.26 -12.17 -4.31
CA ILE A 46 -10.31 -13.48 -3.63
C ILE A 46 -9.22 -13.57 -2.55
N ALA A 47 -8.00 -13.16 -2.87
CA ALA A 47 -6.89 -13.15 -1.93
C ALA A 47 -7.19 -12.22 -0.74
N LEU A 48 -7.73 -11.02 -0.98
CA LEU A 48 -8.12 -10.08 0.08
C LEU A 48 -9.17 -10.70 1.00
N ILE A 49 -10.27 -11.22 0.45
CA ILE A 49 -11.36 -11.82 1.22
C ILE A 49 -10.83 -13.02 2.02
N SER A 50 -10.07 -13.92 1.38
CA SER A 50 -9.48 -15.09 2.06
C SER A 50 -8.52 -14.67 3.18
N ASN A 51 -7.73 -13.63 2.97
CA ASN A 51 -6.80 -13.13 3.98
C ASN A 51 -7.57 -12.53 5.17
N PHE A 52 -8.59 -11.71 4.91
CA PHE A 52 -9.38 -11.09 5.98
C PHE A 52 -10.28 -12.08 6.72
N TRP A 53 -10.84 -13.07 6.03
CA TRP A 53 -11.64 -14.13 6.65
C TRP A 53 -10.85 -14.95 7.68
N ARG A 54 -9.53 -15.08 7.48
CA ARG A 54 -8.65 -15.81 8.39
C ARG A 54 -8.28 -15.01 9.63
N ILE A 55 -8.50 -13.69 9.65
CA ILE A 55 -8.14 -12.83 10.79
C ILE A 55 -8.86 -13.30 12.04
N LYS A 56 -8.10 -13.63 13.08
CA LYS A 56 -8.55 -13.69 14.46
C LYS A 56 -7.97 -12.48 15.17
N PHE A 57 -8.81 -11.68 15.82
CA PHE A 57 -8.32 -10.53 16.57
C PHE A 57 -7.43 -11.02 17.71
N PRO A 58 -6.13 -10.66 17.72
CA PRO A 58 -5.24 -11.08 18.79
C PRO A 58 -5.65 -10.40 20.11
N GLU A 59 -5.45 -11.08 21.24
CA GLU A 59 -5.69 -10.51 22.59
C GLU A 59 -4.63 -9.48 23.01
N ILE A 60 -3.53 -9.40 22.25
CA ILE A 60 -2.46 -8.42 22.43
C ILE A 60 -3.06 -7.02 22.39
N ILE A 61 -2.52 -6.09 23.18
CA ILE A 61 -2.92 -4.68 23.23
C ILE A 61 -2.80 -4.04 21.82
N LEU A 62 -3.88 -4.13 21.04
CA LEU A 62 -3.96 -3.63 19.66
C LEU A 62 -3.66 -2.13 19.58
N PHE A 63 -3.92 -1.39 20.66
CA PHE A 63 -3.88 0.06 20.65
C PHE A 63 -2.48 0.63 20.40
N GLU A 64 -1.45 0.09 21.06
CA GLU A 64 -0.06 0.55 20.85
C GLU A 64 0.39 0.29 19.41
N LEU A 65 0.08 -0.91 18.90
CA LEU A 65 0.41 -1.29 17.52
C LEU A 65 -0.30 -0.41 16.50
N LEU A 66 -1.60 -0.12 16.72
CA LEU A 66 -2.37 0.80 15.89
C LEU A 66 -1.76 2.20 15.90
N LEU A 67 -1.42 2.72 17.08
CA LEU A 67 -0.88 4.07 17.25
C LEU A 67 0.48 4.19 16.56
N VAL A 68 1.40 3.24 16.77
CA VAL A 68 2.72 3.27 16.14
C VAL A 68 2.61 3.13 14.62
N PHE A 69 1.80 2.18 14.14
CA PHE A 69 1.65 1.95 12.71
C PHE A 69 0.98 3.14 12.00
N PHE A 70 -0.18 3.59 12.46
CA PHE A 70 -0.89 4.70 11.84
C PHE A 70 -0.24 6.06 12.11
N GLY A 71 0.31 6.25 13.31
CA GLY A 71 1.05 7.45 13.66
C GLY A 71 2.28 7.63 12.77
N SER A 72 3.05 6.56 12.54
CA SER A 72 4.19 6.62 11.61
C SER A 72 3.75 6.92 10.17
N GLY A 73 2.65 6.32 9.70
CA GLY A 73 2.08 6.59 8.37
C GLY A 73 1.65 8.05 8.21
N ILE A 74 0.97 8.62 9.21
CA ILE A 74 0.57 10.04 9.24
C ILE A 74 1.79 10.96 9.25
N ILE A 75 2.83 10.63 10.02
CA ILE A 75 4.08 11.41 10.04
C ILE A 75 4.73 11.41 8.65
N ILE A 76 4.82 10.24 8.00
CA ILE A 76 5.37 10.11 6.64
C ILE A 76 4.52 10.90 5.64
N PHE A 77 3.19 10.86 5.75
CA PHE A 77 2.29 11.67 4.94
C PHE A 77 2.58 13.15 5.08
N ILE A 78 2.68 13.65 6.31
CA ILE A 78 2.95 15.06 6.61
C ILE A 78 4.30 15.48 6.02
N ILE A 79 5.34 14.67 6.23
CA ILE A 79 6.67 14.94 5.68
C ILE A 79 6.59 15.00 4.15
N GLY A 80 5.99 14.01 3.49
CA GLY A 80 5.83 13.97 2.03
C GLY A 80 5.05 15.17 1.49
N PHE A 81 3.95 15.55 2.15
CA PHE A 81 3.12 16.69 1.79
C PHE A 81 3.90 18.01 1.82
N PHE A 82 4.61 18.28 2.93
CA PHE A 82 5.38 19.52 3.05
C PHE A 82 6.63 19.51 2.17
N PHE A 83 7.25 18.34 1.98
CA PHE A 83 8.36 18.17 1.07
C PHE A 83 7.95 18.50 -0.36
N SER A 84 6.84 17.96 -0.86
CA SER A 84 6.37 18.24 -2.22
C SER A 84 5.96 19.69 -2.40
N LYS A 85 5.32 20.27 -1.39
CA LYS A 85 4.91 21.67 -1.42
C LYS A 85 6.10 22.63 -1.45
N LYS A 86 7.16 22.35 -0.69
CA LYS A 86 8.33 23.24 -0.56
C LYS A 86 9.35 23.07 -1.67
N ILE A 87 9.56 21.86 -2.16
CA ILE A 87 10.63 21.56 -3.13
C ILE A 87 10.09 21.55 -4.57
N PHE A 88 8.92 20.97 -4.79
CA PHE A 88 8.32 20.87 -6.13
C PHE A 88 7.27 21.94 -6.39
N ASN A 89 6.95 22.80 -5.41
CA ASN A 89 5.92 23.84 -5.51
C ASN A 89 4.56 23.31 -5.97
N PHE A 90 4.22 22.08 -5.56
CA PHE A 90 2.94 21.46 -5.89
C PHE A 90 1.77 22.18 -5.24
N LYS A 91 0.62 22.15 -5.91
CA LYS A 91 -0.66 22.57 -5.33
C LYS A 91 -0.99 21.69 -4.12
N THR A 92 -1.92 22.11 -3.30
CA THR A 92 -2.20 21.37 -2.06
C THR A 92 -2.89 20.03 -2.33
N ASP A 93 -3.68 19.90 -3.39
CA ASP A 93 -4.26 18.63 -3.80
C ASP A 93 -3.18 17.68 -4.37
N ASP A 94 -2.28 18.18 -5.20
CA ASP A 94 -1.11 17.42 -5.68
C ASP A 94 -0.20 16.99 -4.53
N SER A 95 0.01 17.86 -3.54
CA SER A 95 0.81 17.55 -2.35
C SER A 95 0.13 16.53 -1.44
N ALA A 96 -1.20 16.56 -1.33
CA ALA A 96 -1.97 15.53 -0.63
C ALA A 96 -1.83 14.17 -1.32
N LEU A 97 -1.87 14.14 -2.65
CA LEU A 97 -1.65 12.92 -3.41
C LEU A 97 -0.21 12.40 -3.24
N PHE A 98 0.79 13.30 -3.24
CA PHE A 98 2.19 12.94 -3.02
C PHE A 98 2.43 12.38 -1.60
N GLY A 99 1.89 13.05 -0.58
CA GLY A 99 1.93 12.57 0.80
C GLY A 99 1.28 11.20 0.92
N LEU A 100 0.11 11.00 0.30
CA LEU A 100 -0.60 9.72 0.31
C LEU A 100 0.25 8.64 -0.35
N GLY A 101 0.86 8.91 -1.51
CA GLY A 101 1.76 7.96 -2.18
C GLY A 101 3.01 7.62 -1.36
N SER A 102 3.44 8.50 -0.46
CA SER A 102 4.61 8.27 0.41
C SER A 102 4.34 7.29 1.55
N CYS A 103 3.12 7.30 2.11
CA CYS A 103 2.72 6.40 3.19
C CYS A 103 1.90 5.18 2.71
N PHE A 104 1.25 5.27 1.54
CA PHE A 104 0.33 4.25 1.03
C PHE A 104 1.01 3.29 0.05
N GLY A 105 1.84 2.40 0.59
CA GLY A 105 2.51 1.35 -0.18
C GLY A 105 1.64 0.14 -0.53
N ASN A 106 2.23 -0.83 -1.26
CA ASN A 106 1.55 -2.08 -1.61
C ASN A 106 1.53 -3.08 -0.45
N SER A 107 0.75 -2.76 0.59
CA SER A 107 0.68 -3.57 1.82
C SER A 107 -0.06 -4.90 1.63
N VAL A 108 -0.93 -5.01 0.62
CA VAL A 108 -1.69 -6.23 0.35
C VAL A 108 -0.89 -7.21 -0.51
N ALA A 109 -0.58 -6.84 -1.76
CA ALA A 109 -0.01 -7.77 -2.72
C ALA A 109 1.46 -8.08 -2.42
N PHE A 110 2.19 -7.11 -1.85
CA PHE A 110 3.56 -7.31 -1.41
C PHE A 110 3.68 -7.51 0.10
N GLY A 111 3.03 -6.64 0.89
CA GLY A 111 3.21 -6.61 2.34
C GLY A 111 2.77 -7.89 3.05
N ILE A 112 1.64 -8.50 2.67
CA ILE A 112 1.16 -9.74 3.29
C ILE A 112 2.15 -10.90 3.03
N PRO A 113 2.51 -11.25 1.77
CA PRO A 113 3.51 -12.30 1.53
C PRO A 113 4.84 -12.06 2.22
N PHE A 114 5.29 -10.79 2.27
CA PHE A 114 6.53 -10.40 2.93
C PHE A 114 6.49 -10.68 4.43
N MET A 115 5.43 -10.23 5.12
CA MET A 115 5.26 -10.47 6.56
C MET A 115 5.07 -11.96 6.86
N TYR A 116 4.36 -12.70 6.01
CA TYR A 116 4.25 -14.16 6.13
C TYR A 116 5.62 -14.84 6.06
N SER A 117 6.53 -14.41 5.18
CA SER A 117 7.85 -15.01 5.06
C SER A 117 8.77 -14.70 6.24
N ILE A 118 8.59 -13.56 6.92
CA ILE A 118 9.45 -13.15 8.05
C ILE A 118 8.90 -13.69 9.37
N LEU A 119 7.61 -13.48 9.62
CA LEU A 119 6.98 -13.72 10.91
C LEU A 119 6.32 -15.12 10.98
N GLY A 120 6.05 -15.73 9.83
CA GLY A 120 5.24 -16.93 9.73
C GLY A 120 3.73 -16.62 9.77
N PRO A 121 2.87 -17.60 9.43
CA PRO A 121 1.44 -17.39 9.19
C PRO A 121 0.65 -16.95 10.43
N ILE A 122 1.09 -17.33 11.63
CA ILE A 122 0.40 -17.00 12.88
C ILE A 122 0.74 -15.56 13.31
N ASN A 123 2.02 -15.19 13.24
CA ASN A 123 2.50 -13.90 13.72
C ASN A 123 2.29 -12.76 12.72
N SER A 124 1.94 -13.05 11.46
CA SER A 124 1.55 -12.05 10.46
C SER A 124 0.11 -11.56 10.63
N MET A 125 -0.69 -12.20 11.48
CA MET A 125 -2.10 -11.88 11.66
C MET A 125 -2.36 -10.44 12.16
N PRO A 126 -1.61 -9.88 13.13
CA PRO A 126 -1.75 -8.48 13.53
C PRO A 126 -1.53 -7.52 12.34
N TYR A 127 -0.56 -7.81 11.47
CA TYR A 127 -0.30 -7.00 10.28
C TYR A 127 -1.51 -6.99 9.34
N MET A 128 -2.19 -8.11 9.14
CA MET A 128 -3.39 -8.18 8.28
C MET A 128 -4.53 -7.30 8.81
N VAL A 129 -4.68 -7.20 10.14
CA VAL A 129 -5.63 -6.28 10.79
C VAL A 129 -5.26 -4.83 10.46
N LEU A 130 -3.98 -4.47 10.55
CA LEU A 130 -3.51 -3.12 10.22
C LEU A 130 -3.78 -2.77 8.75
N VAL A 131 -3.53 -3.70 7.83
CA VAL A 131 -3.79 -3.52 6.40
C VAL A 131 -5.27 -3.27 6.10
N LEU A 132 -6.18 -3.92 6.84
CA LEU A 132 -7.63 -3.71 6.70
C LEU A 132 -8.01 -2.24 6.95
N PHE A 133 -7.48 -1.63 8.02
CA PHE A 133 -7.76 -0.24 8.37
C PHE A 133 -6.90 0.77 7.60
N HIS A 134 -5.85 0.31 6.91
CA HIS A 134 -4.89 1.14 6.22
C HIS A 134 -5.51 2.05 5.16
N GLY A 135 -6.35 1.49 4.29
CA GLY A 135 -7.11 2.25 3.30
C GLY A 135 -8.04 3.26 3.95
N LEU A 136 -8.85 2.82 4.91
CA LEU A 136 -9.85 3.67 5.56
C LEU A 136 -9.22 4.91 6.19
N ILE A 137 -8.12 4.76 6.92
CA ILE A 137 -7.50 5.89 7.61
C ILE A 137 -6.80 6.82 6.62
N HIS A 138 -5.93 6.29 5.76
CA HIS A 138 -5.08 7.13 4.90
C HIS A 138 -5.87 7.82 3.79
N PHE A 139 -6.87 7.15 3.20
CA PHE A 139 -7.71 7.80 2.20
C PHE A 139 -8.59 8.89 2.81
N THR A 140 -9.10 8.72 4.03
CA THR A 140 -10.05 9.69 4.62
C THR A 140 -9.46 11.08 4.75
N TYR A 141 -8.29 11.23 5.38
CA TYR A 141 -7.73 12.57 5.51
C TYR A 141 -7.20 13.10 4.16
N ALA A 142 -6.71 12.24 3.26
CA ALA A 142 -6.21 12.67 1.96
C ALA A 142 -7.35 13.24 1.09
N THR A 143 -8.50 12.56 1.05
CA THR A 143 -9.69 13.03 0.33
C THR A 143 -10.26 14.30 0.95
N LEU A 144 -10.31 14.40 2.28
CA LEU A 144 -10.75 15.62 2.96
C LEU A 144 -9.89 16.84 2.61
N ILE A 145 -8.56 16.68 2.50
CA ILE A 145 -7.65 17.76 2.11
C ILE A 145 -7.89 18.15 0.64
N ILE A 146 -7.96 17.16 -0.26
CA ILE A 146 -8.14 17.37 -1.70
C ILE A 146 -9.47 18.07 -1.99
N GLU A 147 -10.58 17.51 -1.49
CA GLU A 147 -11.92 18.07 -1.71
C GLU A 147 -12.09 19.40 -0.99
N GLY A 148 -11.56 19.53 0.22
CA GLY A 148 -11.58 20.79 0.98
C GLY A 148 -10.86 21.93 0.25
N TYR A 149 -9.75 21.64 -0.44
CA TYR A 149 -9.04 22.62 -1.24
C TYR A 149 -9.78 22.96 -2.55
N ARG A 150 -10.19 21.94 -3.30
CA ARG A 150 -10.88 22.12 -4.59
C ARG A 150 -12.20 22.88 -4.45
N ASN A 151 -12.93 22.65 -3.37
CA ASN A 151 -14.18 23.37 -3.12
C ASN A 151 -13.94 24.85 -2.81
N ARG A 152 -12.81 25.20 -2.18
CA ARG A 152 -12.43 26.60 -1.93
C ARG A 152 -12.01 27.31 -3.21
N GLU A 153 -11.24 26.67 -4.08
CA GLU A 153 -10.88 27.26 -5.39
C GLU A 153 -12.12 27.56 -6.23
N LYS A 154 -13.14 26.69 -6.20
CA LYS A 154 -14.41 26.92 -6.94
C LYS A 154 -15.24 28.10 -6.43
N GLN A 155 -15.09 28.49 -5.15
CA GLN A 155 -15.81 29.63 -4.57
C GLN A 155 -15.12 30.97 -4.82
N THR A 156 -13.85 30.96 -5.24
CA THR A 156 -13.04 32.16 -5.51
C THR A 156 -13.08 32.64 -6.96
N PHE A 157 -13.90 32.00 -7.82
CA PHE A 157 -14.22 32.42 -9.18
C PHE A 157 -15.71 32.78 -9.28
#